data_AF-A0A917KB83-F1
#
_entry.id   AF-A0A917KB83-F1
#
_cell.length_a   1.000
_cell.length_b   1.000
_cell.length_c   1.000
_cell.angle_alpha   90.00
_cell.angle_beta   90.00
_cell.angle_gamma   90.00
#
_symmetry.space_group_name_H-M   'P 1'
#
loop_
_entity.id
_entity.type
_entity.pdbx_description
1 polymer ?
#
loop_
_entity_poly.entity_id
_entity_poly.type
_entity_poly.pdbx_seq_one_letter_code
_entity_poly.pdbx_strand_id
1 'polypeptide(L)' 'MRAPRHDSARHVILTAWICPGCDVAGRTPPEDEPECWNCGGEVVVTARPAVPAAGTATAQPGS' A
#
# COMPACT_ATOMS: atom_id res chain seq x y z
N MET A 1 -21.98 -27.20 -11.48
CA MET A 1 -21.24 -25.95 -11.76
C MET A 1 -20.59 -25.47 -10.46
N ARG A 2 -19.28 -25.20 -10.44
CA ARG A 2 -18.54 -24.75 -9.23
C ARG A 2 -18.51 -23.23 -9.22
N ALA A 3 -19.04 -22.59 -8.19
CA ALA A 3 -19.02 -21.13 -8.07
C ALA A 3 -17.57 -20.63 -7.96
N PRO A 4 -17.21 -19.48 -8.58
CA PRO A 4 -15.91 -18.85 -8.37
C PRO A 4 -15.78 -18.48 -6.90
N ARG A 5 -14.68 -18.91 -6.26
CA ARG A 5 -14.34 -18.44 -4.92
C ARG A 5 -13.98 -16.96 -5.07
N HIS A 6 -14.73 -16.07 -4.43
CA HIS A 6 -14.19 -14.74 -4.15
C HIS A 6 -12.96 -14.95 -3.27
N ASP A 7 -11.79 -14.70 -3.85
CA ASP A 7 -10.59 -14.53 -3.06
C ASP A 7 -10.88 -13.33 -2.15
N SER A 8 -10.96 -13.56 -0.84
CA SER A 8 -11.17 -12.48 0.13
C SER A 8 -10.06 -11.47 -0.05
N ALA A 9 -10.35 -10.37 -0.76
CA ALA A 9 -9.35 -9.41 -1.20
C ALA A 9 -8.55 -8.95 0.02
N ARG A 10 -7.27 -9.33 0.06
CA ARG A 10 -6.36 -8.84 1.08
C ARG A 10 -6.23 -7.33 0.92
N HIS A 11 -6.48 -6.58 1.99
CA HIS A 11 -6.19 -5.15 2.01
C HIS A 11 -4.67 -4.95 1.98
N VAL A 12 -4.18 -4.28 0.93
CA VAL A 12 -2.78 -3.87 0.81
C VAL A 12 -2.63 -2.41 1.19
N ILE A 13 -1.60 -2.11 1.98
CA ILE A 13 -1.23 -0.75 2.37
C ILE A 13 -0.27 -0.22 1.31
N LEU A 14 -0.53 0.99 0.82
CA LEU A 14 0.20 1.59 -0.30
C LEU A 14 0.57 3.03 0.02
N THR A 15 1.76 3.43 -0.40
CA THR A 15 2.21 4.83 -0.44
C THR A 15 1.57 5.51 -1.64
N ALA A 16 0.93 6.66 -1.42
CA ALA A 16 0.39 7.51 -2.49
C ALA A 16 1.34 8.66 -2.82
N TRP A 17 1.42 9.02 -4.09
CA TRP A 17 2.34 10.05 -4.60
C TRP A 17 1.79 10.76 -5.84
N ILE A 18 2.37 11.92 -6.16
CA ILE A 18 2.14 12.70 -7.38
C ILE A 18 3.47 13.03 -8.08
N CYS A 19 3.51 12.97 -9.41
CA CYS A 19 4.67 13.43 -10.19
C CYS A 19 4.44 14.87 -10.67
N PRO A 20 5.25 15.86 -10.24
CA PRO A 20 5.06 17.26 -10.65
C PRO A 20 5.41 17.50 -12.13
N GLY A 21 6.28 16.69 -12.71
CA GLY A 21 6.67 16.83 -14.13
C GLY A 21 5.63 16.28 -15.10
N CYS A 22 4.86 15.26 -14.70
CA CYS A 22 3.87 14.61 -15.56
C CYS A 22 2.42 14.89 -15.16
N ASP A 23 2.18 15.48 -13.99
CA ASP A 23 0.84 15.71 -13.42
C ASP A 23 -0.01 14.42 -13.31
N VAL A 24 0.65 13.33 -12.92
CA VAL A 24 0.00 12.02 -12.68
C VAL A 24 0.16 11.60 -11.23
N ALA A 25 -0.84 10.88 -10.73
CA ALA A 25 -0.80 10.25 -9.42
C ALA A 25 -0.50 8.75 -9.54
N GLY A 26 0.02 8.17 -8.47
CA GLY A 26 0.27 6.74 -8.41
C GLY A 26 0.33 6.20 -6.99
N ARG A 27 0.54 4.88 -6.91
CA ARG A 27 0.66 4.14 -5.67
C ARG A 27 1.75 3.09 -5.78
N THR A 28 2.52 2.92 -4.71
CA THR A 28 3.66 1.99 -4.66
C THR A 28 3.65 1.28 -3.29
N PRO A 29 4.15 0.04 -3.18
CA PRO A 29 4.39 -0.60 -1.89
C PRO A 29 5.21 0.31 -0.95
N PRO A 30 4.93 0.32 0.36
CA PRO A 30 5.60 1.21 1.30
C PRO A 30 7.09 0.92 1.50
N GLU A 31 7.54 -0.30 1.18
CA GLU A 31 8.93 -0.72 1.21
C GLU A 31 9.79 -0.15 0.07
N ASP A 32 9.16 0.26 -1.03
CA ASP A 32 9.85 0.77 -2.20
C ASP A 32 9.93 2.31 -2.18
N GLU A 33 10.99 2.86 -2.78
CA GLU A 33 11.01 4.29 -3.11
C GLU A 33 10.16 4.52 -4.37
N PRO A 34 9.12 5.35 -4.33
CA PRO A 34 8.25 5.54 -5.48
C PRO A 34 8.94 6.39 -6.56
N GLU A 35 8.77 5.97 -7.81
CA GLU A 35 9.16 6.70 -9.01
C GLU A 35 7.95 6.84 -9.93
N CYS A 36 7.96 7.86 -10.79
CA CYS A 36 6.88 8.08 -11.74
C CYS A 36 6.85 6.96 -12.79
N TRP A 37 5.74 6.21 -12.87
CA TRP A 37 5.56 5.15 -13.87
C TRP A 37 5.63 5.67 -15.33
N ASN A 38 5.44 6.97 -15.56
CA ASN A 38 5.45 7.55 -16.90
C ASN A 38 6.85 8.03 -17.35
N CYS A 39 7.59 8.70 -16.46
CA CYS A 39 8.88 9.32 -16.83
C CYS A 39 10.09 8.80 -16.05
N GLY A 40 9.89 7.92 -15.05
CA GLY A 40 10.94 7.45 -14.14
C GLY A 40 11.49 8.53 -13.20
N GLY A 41 10.90 9.73 -13.19
CA GLY A 41 11.36 10.85 -12.38
C GLY A 41 10.89 10.78 -10.92
N GLU A 42 11.49 11.64 -10.09
CA GLU A 42 11.13 11.82 -8.68
C GLU A 42 9.66 12.24 -8.52
N VAL A 43 9.05 11.80 -7.43
CA VAL A 43 7.66 12.06 -7.09
C VAL A 43 7.54 12.68 -5.70
N VAL A 44 6.47 13.43 -5.49
CA VAL A 44 6.09 13.95 -4.18
C VAL A 44 5.16 12.95 -3.52
N VAL A 45 5.60 12.35 -2.41
CA VAL A 45 4.76 11.51 -1.57
C VAL A 45 3.69 12.36 -0.90
N THR A 46 2.43 11.96 -1.05
CA THR A 46 1.27 12.65 -0.44
C THR A 46 0.69 11.89 0.75
N ALA A 47 0.90 10.57 0.82
CA ALA A 47 0.57 9.76 1.99
C ALA A 47 1.47 8.52 2.10
N ARG A 48 2.08 8.31 3.27
CA ARG A 48 2.72 7.05 3.69
C ARG A 48 1.97 6.50 4.91
N PRO A 49 0.92 5.68 4.72
CA PRO A 49 0.21 5.09 5.85
C PRO A 49 1.17 4.20 6.65
N ALA A 50 1.24 4.42 7.96
CA ALA A 50 1.96 3.51 8.84
C ALA A 50 1.16 2.21 8.98
N VAL A 51 1.79 1.06 8.71
CA VAL A 51 1.26 -0.21 9.18
C VAL A 51 1.60 -0.30 10.65
N PRO A 52 0.64 -0.41 11.58
CA PRO A 52 0.97 -0.83 12.93
C PRO A 52 1.68 -2.18 12.78
N ALA A 53 2.96 -2.27 13.15
CA ALA A 53 3.60 -3.57 13.31
C ALA A 53 2.63 -4.39 14.14
N ALA A 54 2.19 -5.55 13.63
CA ALA A 54 1.32 -6.42 14.39
C ALA A 54 2.02 -6.61 15.73
N GLY A 55 1.53 -5.93 16.76
CA GLY A 55 2.01 -6.13 18.11
C GLY A 55 1.94 -7.63 18.30
N THR A 56 3.02 -8.22 18.82
CA THR A 56 2.93 -9.51 19.50
C THR A 56 1.57 -9.57 20.15
N ALA A 57 0.67 -10.39 19.59
CA ALA A 57 -0.65 -10.56 20.15
C ALA A 57 -0.38 -11.13 21.53
N THR A 58 -0.43 -10.27 22.54
CA THR A 58 -0.52 -10.67 23.94
C THR A 58 -1.61 -11.73 23.96
N ALA A 59 -1.22 -12.96 24.29
CA ALA A 59 -2.14 -14.05 24.52
C ALA A 59 -3.24 -13.51 25.45
N GLN A 60 -4.48 -13.44 24.97
CA GLN A 60 -5.62 -13.19 25.83
C GLN A 60 -5.69 -14.38 26.81
N PRO A 61 -5.50 -14.19 28.13
CA PRO A 61 -5.81 -15.25 29.06
C PRO A 61 -7.33 -15.43 29.07
N GLY A 62 -7.76 -16.68 28.87
CA GLY A 62 -9.16 -17.07 28.88
C GLY A 62 -9.87 -16.68 30.18
N SER A 63 -11.15 -16.37 30.07
CA SER A 63 -12.09 -16.29 31.20
C SER A 63 -12.76 -17.63 31.42
#